data_AF-A0A848WRE1-F1
#
_entry.id   AF-A0A848WRE1-F1
#
_cell.length_a   1.000
_cell.length_b   1.000
_cell.length_c   1.000
_cell.angle_alpha   90.00
_cell.angle_beta   90.00
_cell.angle_gamma   90.00
#
_symmetry.space_group_name_H-M   'P 1'
#
loop_
_entity.id
_entity.type
_entity.pdbx_description
1 polymer ?
#
loop_
_entity_poly.entity_id
_entity_poly.type
_entity_poly.pdbx_seq_one_letter_code
_entity_poly.pdbx_strand_id
1 'polypeptide(L)'
;MKHIDCIRSLAAAVAIGATTGWGGEIAILPSESILDGPEGRQHLLVVGKEGDLFAGEIEGVKITSSNPDIITIAESEIGLPVAVPKKNGTVTITAKSPAGETATAKIEVKNFEKEHNWSFTNHVLPVLSRQGCNTGGCHGAIAGKGGFRLSLNGYDPPGDFYTMTREMRGRRIEMADPARSLILTKPTQATPHKGGRRLDATSRDYRVLAEWVTNGAAPPSDEEPEVEQIEVLPAESLLKPGQSQRLVVLAHYSDGSVEDVTTWARFTATDETAASVDEAGTVSVIGHGQGAVVAWFSSKIVLARITSPYPNEIPDSIFTDAPKANFIDETVLAQLRQLNLKPSPRTADEQFVRRVFIDTIGKLPTVEETRKFIEDTDPGKRTKLVDDLLGREEFVDYWAYRFSDILLVNGKTLRPGQVKA
;
A
#
# COMPACT_ATOMS: atom_id res chain seq x y z
N MET A 1 -9.07 -2.89 -59.12
CA MET A 1 -10.01 -2.59 -58.03
C MET A 1 -10.36 -3.92 -57.35
N LYS A 2 -9.77 -4.18 -56.17
CA LYS A 2 -10.47 -4.41 -54.86
C LYS A 2 -11.19 -5.78 -54.80
N HIS A 3 -11.04 -6.68 -53.82
CA HIS A 3 -10.38 -6.76 -52.51
C HIS A 3 -10.25 -8.27 -52.18
N ILE A 4 -9.10 -8.74 -51.67
CA ILE A 4 -8.88 -9.32 -50.33
C ILE A 4 -9.79 -10.52 -49.99
N ASP A 5 -9.20 -11.72 -50.04
CA ASP A 5 -9.47 -12.82 -49.09
C ASP A 5 -8.24 -13.74 -49.04
N CYS A 6 -7.43 -13.58 -47.99
CA CYS A 6 -6.38 -14.53 -47.65
C CYS A 6 -6.35 -14.63 -46.13
N ILE A 7 -7.11 -15.59 -45.61
CA ILE A 7 -7.13 -16.00 -44.21
C ILE A 7 -5.75 -16.56 -43.88
N ARG A 8 -4.93 -15.79 -43.16
CA ARG A 8 -3.72 -16.28 -42.50
C ARG A 8 -4.10 -16.78 -41.12
N SER A 9 -4.13 -18.10 -40.96
CA SER A 9 -4.06 -18.77 -39.66
C SER A 9 -2.75 -18.40 -38.98
N LEU A 10 -2.80 -17.52 -37.97
CA LEU A 10 -1.74 -17.41 -36.98
C LEU A 10 -1.90 -18.60 -36.03
N ALA A 11 -1.05 -19.63 -36.19
CA ALA A 11 -0.84 -20.60 -35.14
C ALA A 11 -0.16 -19.86 -33.98
N ALA A 12 -0.90 -19.67 -32.89
CA ALA A 12 -0.35 -19.23 -31.62
C ALA A 12 0.66 -20.28 -31.15
N ALA A 13 1.94 -19.93 -31.20
CA ALA A 13 2.96 -20.67 -30.47
C ALA A 13 2.67 -20.46 -28.98
N VAL A 14 2.00 -21.44 -28.36
CA VAL A 14 1.95 -21.57 -26.91
C VAL A 14 3.38 -21.82 -26.46
N ALA A 15 4.04 -20.78 -25.97
CA ALA A 15 5.23 -20.95 -25.16
C ALA A 15 4.79 -21.65 -23.88
N ILE A 16 4.96 -22.96 -23.84
CA ILE A 16 4.92 -23.72 -22.58
C ILE A 16 6.16 -23.26 -21.81
N GLY A 17 5.99 -22.20 -21.03
CA GLY A 17 6.96 -21.85 -20.00
C GLY A 17 7.06 -23.05 -19.07
N ALA A 18 8.20 -23.71 -19.06
CA ALA A 18 8.51 -24.66 -18.01
C ALA A 18 8.37 -23.89 -16.68
N THR A 19 7.39 -24.27 -15.86
CA THR A 19 7.26 -23.79 -14.48
C THR A 19 8.51 -24.25 -13.74
N THR A 20 9.55 -23.42 -13.73
CA THR A 20 10.68 -23.58 -12.85
C THR A 20 10.13 -23.45 -11.43
N GLY A 21 9.89 -24.58 -10.76
CA GLY A 21 9.42 -24.55 -9.39
C GLY A 21 10.43 -23.86 -8.48
N TRP A 22 9.93 -23.27 -7.40
CA TRP A 22 10.72 -22.62 -6.37
C TRP A 22 11.55 -23.67 -5.62
N GLY A 23 12.80 -23.92 -6.05
CA GLY A 23 13.69 -24.93 -5.45
C GLY A 23 14.24 -24.59 -4.05
N GLY A 24 13.50 -23.84 -3.24
CA GLY A 24 13.88 -23.33 -1.92
C GLY A 24 12.73 -23.40 -0.91
N GLU A 25 12.87 -22.73 0.24
CA GLU A 25 11.81 -22.72 1.27
C GLU A 25 10.62 -21.86 0.81
N ILE A 26 9.39 -22.31 1.07
CA ILE A 26 8.17 -21.52 0.87
C ILE A 26 7.50 -21.20 2.21
N ALA A 27 6.63 -20.19 2.24
CA ALA A 27 5.79 -19.85 3.39
C ALA A 27 4.37 -19.47 2.97
N ILE A 28 3.42 -19.65 3.89
CA ILE A 28 2.07 -19.10 3.80
C ILE A 28 2.03 -17.84 4.67
N LEU A 29 1.54 -16.74 4.10
CA LEU A 29 1.32 -15.48 4.79
C LEU A 29 -0.18 -15.14 4.84
N PRO A 30 -0.69 -14.71 6.00
CA PRO A 30 -0.04 -14.81 7.31
C PRO A 30 0.18 -16.27 7.75
N SER A 31 1.16 -16.50 8.62
CA SER A 31 1.46 -17.84 9.15
C SER A 31 0.46 -18.30 10.21
N GLU A 32 -0.19 -17.35 10.89
CA GLU A 32 -1.25 -17.60 11.85
C GLU A 32 -2.37 -16.57 11.70
N SER A 33 -3.62 -16.98 11.94
CA SER A 33 -4.77 -16.07 11.89
C SER A 33 -5.89 -16.54 12.81
N ILE A 34 -6.70 -15.57 13.27
CA ILE A 34 -7.94 -15.84 14.01
C ILE A 34 -9.08 -15.22 13.18
N LEU A 35 -10.06 -16.03 12.79
CA LEU A 35 -11.30 -15.59 12.16
C LEU A 35 -12.36 -15.47 13.23
N ASP A 36 -12.81 -14.25 13.51
CA ASP A 36 -13.90 -13.98 14.46
C ASP A 36 -15.24 -13.87 13.72
N GLY A 37 -16.18 -14.74 14.09
CA GLY A 37 -17.53 -14.76 13.54
C GLY A 37 -17.67 -15.44 12.17
N PRO A 38 -18.90 -15.50 11.64
CA PRO A 38 -19.19 -16.19 10.38
C PRO A 38 -18.68 -15.47 9.14
N GLU A 39 -18.42 -14.16 9.24
CA GLU A 39 -17.95 -13.33 8.13
C GLU A 39 -16.45 -13.04 8.16
N GLY A 40 -15.71 -13.58 9.13
CA GLY A 40 -14.25 -13.53 9.18
C GLY A 40 -13.64 -14.23 7.96
N ARG A 41 -12.61 -13.63 7.35
CA ARG A 41 -11.92 -14.16 6.17
C ARG A 41 -10.42 -13.91 6.30
N GLN A 42 -9.63 -14.74 5.63
CA GLN A 42 -8.19 -14.53 5.52
C GLN A 42 -7.71 -14.91 4.12
N HIS A 43 -7.20 -13.95 3.36
CA HIS A 43 -6.44 -14.22 2.15
C HIS A 43 -5.12 -14.87 2.51
N LEU A 44 -4.74 -15.87 1.72
CA LEU A 44 -3.55 -16.67 1.91
C LEU A 44 -2.62 -16.44 0.74
N LEU A 45 -1.45 -15.88 1.03
CA LEU A 45 -0.40 -15.67 0.05
C LEU A 45 0.68 -16.73 0.25
N VAL A 46 1.09 -17.40 -0.83
CA VAL A 46 2.19 -18.38 -0.77
C VAL A 46 3.41 -17.81 -1.48
N VAL A 47 4.48 -17.62 -0.73
CA VAL A 47 5.70 -16.95 -1.19
C VAL A 47 6.92 -17.84 -1.06
N GLY A 48 7.89 -17.64 -1.95
CA GLY A 48 9.24 -18.18 -1.79
C GLY A 48 10.02 -17.40 -0.73
N LYS A 49 11.05 -18.03 -0.15
CA LYS A 49 12.00 -17.38 0.76
C LYS A 49 13.44 -17.53 0.30
N GLU A 50 14.16 -16.43 0.30
CA GLU A 50 15.61 -16.37 0.09
C GLU A 50 16.27 -15.80 1.35
N GLY A 51 16.74 -16.71 2.22
CA GLY A 51 17.14 -16.34 3.59
C GLY A 51 15.94 -15.84 4.40
N ASP A 52 16.06 -14.65 4.99
CA ASP A 52 15.00 -14.02 5.77
C ASP A 52 14.02 -13.19 4.91
N LEU A 53 14.29 -13.02 3.61
CA LEU A 53 13.48 -12.22 2.70
C LEU A 53 12.52 -13.09 1.88
N PHE A 54 11.37 -12.51 1.51
CA PHE A 54 10.40 -13.15 0.63
C PHE A 54 10.75 -12.88 -0.83
N ALA A 55 10.69 -13.91 -1.66
CA ALA A 55 11.21 -13.89 -3.01
C ALA A 55 10.12 -14.20 -4.06
N GLY A 56 9.00 -13.49 -3.92
CA GLY A 56 7.88 -13.55 -4.86
C GLY A 56 6.85 -14.61 -4.54
N GLU A 57 5.68 -14.44 -5.16
CA GLU A 57 4.57 -15.37 -5.06
C GLU A 57 4.83 -16.65 -5.87
N ILE A 58 4.45 -17.79 -5.32
CA ILE A 58 4.57 -19.08 -6.00
C ILE A 58 3.26 -19.41 -6.71
N GLU A 59 3.32 -19.49 -8.04
CA GLU A 59 2.17 -19.85 -8.87
C GLU A 59 1.87 -21.36 -8.82
N GLY A 60 0.61 -21.73 -9.10
CA GLY A 60 0.18 -23.13 -9.22
C GLY A 60 0.18 -23.92 -7.91
N VAL A 61 0.23 -23.24 -6.77
CA VAL A 61 0.20 -23.88 -5.44
C VAL A 61 -1.17 -24.48 -5.16
N LYS A 62 -1.18 -25.71 -4.65
CA LYS A 62 -2.39 -26.33 -4.09
C LYS A 62 -2.47 -26.04 -2.59
N ILE A 63 -3.54 -25.38 -2.16
CA ILE A 63 -3.81 -25.08 -0.75
C ILE A 63 -4.96 -25.96 -0.24
N THR A 64 -4.77 -26.58 0.92
CA THR A 64 -5.76 -27.47 1.56
C THR A 64 -5.89 -27.21 3.05
N SER A 65 -7.10 -27.34 3.58
CA SER A 65 -7.37 -27.31 5.03
C SER A 65 -7.30 -28.72 5.60
N SER A 66 -6.74 -28.88 6.82
CA SER A 66 -6.76 -30.14 7.56
C SER A 66 -8.18 -30.58 7.95
N ASN A 67 -9.15 -29.66 7.97
CA ASN A 67 -10.55 -29.96 8.19
C ASN A 67 -11.46 -29.02 7.37
N PRO A 68 -11.90 -29.46 6.17
CA PRO A 68 -12.80 -28.69 5.30
C PRO A 68 -14.18 -28.37 5.89
N ASP A 69 -14.59 -29.05 6.96
CA ASP A 69 -15.83 -28.73 7.66
C ASP A 69 -15.67 -27.53 8.60
N ILE A 70 -14.44 -27.14 8.96
CA ILE A 70 -14.14 -25.94 9.77
C ILE A 70 -13.80 -24.76 8.86
N ILE A 71 -12.89 -24.97 7.90
CA ILE A 71 -12.50 -23.93 6.93
C ILE A 71 -12.45 -24.54 5.54
N THR A 72 -13.09 -23.87 4.58
CA THR A 72 -12.87 -24.10 3.15
C THR A 72 -11.98 -23.03 2.53
N ILE A 73 -11.19 -23.43 1.54
CA ILE A 73 -10.44 -22.50 0.70
C ILE A 73 -11.28 -22.20 -0.55
N ALA A 74 -11.56 -20.93 -0.77
CA ALA A 74 -12.27 -20.44 -1.94
C ALA A 74 -11.37 -19.52 -2.78
N GLU A 75 -11.82 -19.20 -3.98
CA GLU A 75 -11.23 -18.17 -4.83
C GLU A 75 -11.85 -16.80 -4.49
N SER A 76 -11.03 -15.77 -4.31
CA SER A 76 -11.50 -14.40 -4.05
C SER A 76 -11.57 -13.57 -5.33
N GLU A 77 -12.26 -12.43 -5.24
CA GLU A 77 -12.35 -11.40 -6.27
C GLU A 77 -11.01 -10.77 -6.67
N ILE A 78 -10.00 -10.82 -5.79
CA ILE A 78 -8.62 -10.36 -6.04
C ILE A 78 -7.69 -11.51 -6.47
N GLY A 79 -8.28 -12.68 -6.76
CA GLY A 79 -7.61 -13.88 -7.23
C GLY A 79 -6.75 -14.60 -6.17
N LEU A 80 -6.65 -14.07 -4.95
CA LEU A 80 -5.96 -14.75 -3.85
C LEU A 80 -6.86 -15.87 -3.29
N PRO A 81 -6.31 -17.03 -2.93
CA PRO A 81 -7.04 -18.01 -2.14
C PRO A 81 -7.49 -17.39 -0.81
N VAL A 82 -8.74 -17.62 -0.42
CA VAL A 82 -9.31 -17.10 0.83
C VAL A 82 -9.83 -18.22 1.70
N ALA A 83 -9.43 -18.22 2.97
CA ALA A 83 -9.97 -19.09 4.00
C ALA A 83 -11.34 -18.57 4.46
N VAL A 84 -12.35 -19.41 4.34
CA VAL A 84 -13.74 -19.14 4.71
C VAL A 84 -14.17 -20.09 5.84
N PRO A 85 -14.58 -19.57 7.01
CA PRO A 85 -15.02 -20.37 8.14
C PRO A 85 -16.39 -21.01 7.89
N LYS A 86 -16.61 -22.16 8.52
CA LYS A 86 -17.86 -22.93 8.52
C LYS A 86 -18.34 -23.36 9.90
N LYS A 87 -17.45 -23.37 10.90
CA LYS A 87 -17.73 -23.60 12.33
C LYS A 87 -16.50 -23.23 13.15
N ASN A 88 -16.66 -23.14 14.46
CA ASN A 88 -15.55 -22.94 15.39
C ASN A 88 -14.53 -24.10 15.35
N GLY A 89 -13.26 -23.78 15.59
CA GLY A 89 -12.19 -24.76 15.72
C GLY A 89 -10.87 -24.29 15.12
N THR A 90 -9.84 -25.12 15.22
CA THR A 90 -8.51 -24.82 14.71
C THR A 90 -8.16 -25.78 13.58
N VAL A 91 -7.60 -25.26 12.49
CA VAL A 91 -7.10 -26.03 11.36
C VAL A 91 -5.66 -25.65 11.04
N THR A 92 -4.96 -26.61 10.43
CA THR A 92 -3.71 -26.34 9.73
C THR A 92 -4.04 -26.24 8.24
N ILE A 93 -3.67 -25.11 7.64
CA ILE A 93 -3.66 -24.94 6.19
C ILE A 93 -2.31 -25.39 5.67
N THR A 94 -2.31 -26.19 4.60
CA THR A 94 -1.10 -26.69 3.95
C THR A 94 -1.09 -26.22 2.50
N ALA A 95 0.00 -25.57 2.11
CA ALA A 95 0.32 -25.22 0.73
C ALA A 95 1.34 -26.23 0.19
N LYS A 96 1.12 -26.69 -1.05
CA LYS A 96 2.07 -27.54 -1.79
C LYS A 96 2.34 -26.95 -3.16
N SER A 97 3.60 -26.62 -3.44
CA SER A 97 4.03 -26.09 -4.73
C SER A 97 4.00 -27.19 -5.83
N PRO A 98 4.10 -26.80 -7.11
CA PRO A 98 4.31 -27.75 -8.20
C PRO A 98 5.61 -28.56 -8.10
N ALA A 99 6.68 -28.00 -7.50
CA ALA A 99 7.95 -28.69 -7.29
C ALA A 99 7.98 -29.58 -6.04
N GLY A 100 6.95 -29.52 -5.20
CA GLY A 100 6.73 -30.44 -4.09
C GLY A 100 7.10 -29.88 -2.72
N GLU A 101 7.62 -28.66 -2.65
CA GLU A 101 7.81 -27.93 -1.40
C GLU A 101 6.47 -27.68 -0.70
N THR A 102 6.50 -27.65 0.64
CA THR A 102 5.30 -27.46 1.45
C THR A 102 5.49 -26.42 2.54
N ALA A 103 4.45 -25.64 2.81
CA ALA A 103 4.36 -24.75 3.96
C ALA A 103 3.04 -24.93 4.68
N THR A 104 3.00 -24.50 5.95
CA THR A 104 1.78 -24.55 6.77
C THR A 104 1.48 -23.23 7.44
N ALA A 105 0.19 -22.93 7.60
CA ALA A 105 -0.32 -21.85 8.45
C ALA A 105 -1.39 -22.40 9.40
N LYS A 106 -1.55 -21.78 10.56
CA LYS A 106 -2.58 -22.14 11.54
C LYS A 106 -3.70 -21.12 11.51
N ILE A 107 -4.95 -21.59 11.38
CA ILE A 107 -6.12 -20.70 11.47
C ILE A 107 -7.06 -21.21 12.55
N GLU A 108 -7.46 -20.32 13.45
CA GLU A 108 -8.48 -20.55 14.46
C GLU A 108 -9.77 -19.79 14.10
N VAL A 109 -10.92 -20.43 14.21
CA VAL A 109 -12.24 -19.81 14.07
C VAL A 109 -12.90 -19.72 15.43
N LYS A 110 -13.30 -18.51 15.83
CA LYS A 110 -14.03 -18.22 17.07
C LYS A 110 -15.38 -17.58 16.78
N ASN A 111 -16.30 -17.70 17.73
CA ASN A 111 -17.62 -17.07 17.71
C ASN A 111 -18.41 -17.24 16.41
N PHE A 112 -18.22 -18.33 15.66
CA PHE A 112 -18.90 -18.56 14.37
C PHE A 112 -20.43 -18.51 14.50
N GLU A 113 -20.97 -18.95 15.64
CA GLU A 113 -22.42 -18.99 15.90
C GLU A 113 -22.98 -17.66 16.42
N LYS A 114 -22.12 -16.67 16.69
CA LYS A 114 -22.55 -15.34 17.13
C LYS A 114 -23.17 -14.62 15.95
N GLU A 115 -24.30 -13.94 16.19
CA GLU A 115 -24.91 -13.07 15.21
C GLU A 115 -23.90 -12.02 14.74
N HIS A 116 -23.75 -11.90 13.41
CA HIS A 116 -22.85 -10.95 12.80
C HIS A 116 -23.58 -9.67 12.45
N ASN A 117 -23.01 -8.54 12.85
CA ASN A 117 -23.50 -7.22 12.51
C ASN A 117 -22.37 -6.42 11.88
N TRP A 118 -22.63 -5.88 10.69
CA TRP A 118 -21.70 -4.99 10.01
C TRP A 118 -21.63 -3.65 10.74
N SER A 119 -20.46 -3.32 11.25
CA SER A 119 -20.17 -1.97 11.76
C SER A 119 -20.22 -0.93 10.63
N PHE A 120 -20.83 0.23 10.93
CA PHE A 120 -20.81 1.35 10.00
C PHE A 120 -19.38 1.86 9.78
N THR A 121 -18.63 2.00 10.88
CA THR A 121 -17.27 2.55 10.88
C THR A 121 -16.28 1.58 10.24
N ASN A 122 -16.31 0.31 10.64
CA ASN A 122 -15.27 -0.67 10.27
C ASN A 122 -15.56 -1.42 8.97
N HIS A 123 -16.78 -1.38 8.42
CA HIS A 123 -17.11 -2.10 7.18
C HIS A 123 -17.84 -1.23 6.15
N VAL A 124 -18.92 -0.53 6.52
CA VAL A 124 -19.69 0.27 5.56
C VAL A 124 -18.87 1.41 4.97
N LEU A 125 -18.19 2.20 5.81
CA LEU A 125 -17.34 3.30 5.34
C LEU A 125 -16.17 2.79 4.48
N PRO A 126 -15.43 1.74 4.86
CA PRO A 126 -14.42 1.14 3.99
C PRO A 126 -14.94 0.70 2.63
N VAL A 127 -16.12 0.08 2.55
CA VAL A 127 -16.76 -0.26 1.27
C VAL A 127 -17.01 1.01 0.44
N LEU A 128 -17.57 2.06 1.04
CA LEU A 128 -17.82 3.32 0.33
C LEU A 128 -16.52 3.98 -0.15
N SER A 129 -15.47 3.95 0.67
CA SER A 129 -14.14 4.45 0.34
C SER A 129 -13.51 3.66 -0.81
N ARG A 130 -13.54 2.33 -0.73
CA ARG A 130 -12.96 1.44 -1.75
C ARG A 130 -13.64 1.61 -3.11
N GLN A 131 -14.96 1.81 -3.10
CA GLN A 131 -15.74 2.06 -4.32
C GLN A 131 -15.67 3.52 -4.82
N GLY A 132 -14.90 4.37 -4.13
CA GLY A 132 -14.66 5.76 -4.50
C GLY A 132 -15.85 6.70 -4.26
N CYS A 133 -16.87 6.27 -3.51
CA CYS A 133 -18.11 7.02 -3.29
C CYS A 133 -17.87 8.34 -2.55
N ASN A 134 -17.01 8.31 -1.52
CA ASN A 134 -16.69 9.45 -0.65
C ASN A 134 -15.35 10.13 -1.01
N THR A 135 -14.92 10.02 -2.27
CA THR A 135 -13.73 10.73 -2.77
C THR A 135 -14.04 12.18 -3.14
N GLY A 136 -13.02 13.04 -3.21
CA GLY A 136 -13.16 14.46 -3.54
C GLY A 136 -13.77 14.75 -4.92
N GLY A 137 -13.78 13.76 -5.83
CA GLY A 137 -14.46 13.87 -7.13
C GLY A 137 -15.98 13.62 -7.08
N CYS A 138 -16.47 12.98 -6.02
CA CYS A 138 -17.85 12.51 -5.91
C CYS A 138 -18.53 13.04 -4.63
N HIS A 139 -19.07 12.17 -3.77
CA HIS A 139 -19.81 12.59 -2.57
C HIS A 139 -18.88 13.15 -1.48
N GLY A 140 -17.58 12.87 -1.52
CA GLY A 140 -16.57 13.46 -0.65
C GLY A 140 -16.12 14.87 -1.05
N ALA A 141 -16.64 15.42 -2.14
CA ALA A 141 -16.42 16.82 -2.50
C ALA A 141 -17.00 17.75 -1.43
N ILE A 142 -16.42 18.95 -1.24
CA ILE A 142 -16.91 19.94 -0.26
C ILE A 142 -18.41 20.22 -0.43
N ALA A 143 -18.90 20.28 -1.67
CA ALA A 143 -20.31 20.49 -1.98
C ALA A 143 -21.15 19.19 -2.07
N GLY A 144 -20.53 18.01 -2.02
CA GLY A 144 -21.14 16.72 -2.34
C GLY A 144 -21.63 16.64 -3.80
N LYS A 145 -22.53 15.68 -4.07
CA LYS A 145 -23.22 15.52 -5.36
C LYS A 145 -24.70 15.21 -5.15
N GLY A 146 -25.57 15.88 -5.89
CA GLY A 146 -27.01 15.61 -5.87
C GLY A 146 -27.65 15.80 -4.49
N GLY A 147 -27.12 16.74 -3.69
CA GLY A 147 -27.55 16.96 -2.31
C GLY A 147 -27.13 15.87 -1.33
N PHE A 148 -26.19 14.99 -1.70
CA PHE A 148 -25.62 13.97 -0.82
C PHE A 148 -24.10 14.22 -0.67
N ARG A 149 -23.67 14.43 0.58
CA ARG A 149 -22.29 14.78 0.93
C ARG A 149 -21.79 13.84 2.02
N LEU A 150 -20.65 13.22 1.76
CA LEU A 150 -19.89 12.46 2.73
C LEU A 150 -18.61 13.23 3.05
N SER A 151 -18.00 12.91 4.17
CA SER A 151 -16.66 13.31 4.53
C SER A 151 -15.66 12.70 3.54
N LEU A 152 -14.56 13.41 3.29
CA LEU A 152 -13.53 12.91 2.39
C LEU A 152 -12.96 11.60 2.96
N ASN A 153 -13.01 10.51 2.20
CA ASN A 153 -12.50 9.19 2.58
C ASN A 153 -13.05 8.62 3.92
N GLY A 154 -14.17 9.13 4.43
CA GLY A 154 -14.81 8.60 5.65
C GLY A 154 -14.23 9.15 6.97
N TYR A 155 -13.58 10.33 6.96
CA TYR A 155 -12.98 10.95 8.15
C TYR A 155 -13.96 11.46 9.22
N ASP A 156 -15.27 11.47 8.98
CA ASP A 156 -16.30 11.85 9.97
C ASP A 156 -17.43 10.81 10.01
N PRO A 157 -17.23 9.65 10.67
CA PRO A 157 -18.23 8.60 10.72
C PRO A 157 -19.60 9.03 11.28
N PRO A 158 -19.71 9.80 12.38
CA PRO A 158 -21.00 10.29 12.87
C PRO A 158 -21.73 11.18 11.85
N GLY A 159 -21.01 12.10 11.20
CA GLY A 159 -21.58 12.98 10.18
C GLY A 159 -22.00 12.26 8.90
N ASP A 160 -21.20 11.28 8.47
CA ASP A 160 -21.49 10.43 7.31
C ASP A 160 -22.72 9.57 7.55
N PHE A 161 -22.77 8.94 8.72
CA PHE A 161 -23.93 8.18 9.14
C PHE A 161 -25.18 9.05 9.13
N TYR A 162 -25.17 10.22 9.77
CA TYR A 162 -26.30 11.14 9.77
C TYR A 162 -26.75 11.51 8.35
N THR A 163 -25.80 11.81 7.47
CA THR A 163 -26.09 12.21 6.09
C THR A 163 -26.68 11.06 5.26
N MET A 164 -26.17 9.84 5.47
CA MET A 164 -26.68 8.65 4.80
C MET A 164 -28.08 8.27 5.22
N THR A 165 -28.43 8.48 6.49
CA THR A 165 -29.59 7.81 7.10
C THR A 165 -30.69 8.77 7.58
N ARG A 166 -30.37 10.03 7.94
CA ARG A 166 -31.33 10.99 8.53
C ARG A 166 -31.58 12.20 7.62
N GLU A 167 -30.53 12.73 7.00
CA GLU A 167 -30.63 13.94 6.18
C GLU A 167 -31.65 13.78 5.04
N MET A 168 -32.29 14.89 4.62
CA MET A 168 -33.35 14.89 3.62
C MET A 168 -34.51 13.95 3.98
N ARG A 169 -34.86 13.89 5.27
CA ARG A 169 -35.95 13.09 5.85
C ARG A 169 -35.77 11.58 5.61
N GLY A 170 -34.52 11.10 5.68
CA GLY A 170 -34.19 9.67 5.59
C GLY A 170 -34.37 9.04 4.21
N ARG A 171 -34.54 9.83 3.15
CA ARG A 171 -34.91 9.36 1.79
C ARG A 171 -33.94 8.36 1.11
N ARG A 172 -32.82 8.04 1.73
CA ARG A 172 -31.72 7.24 1.15
C ARG A 172 -31.71 5.79 1.65
N ILE A 173 -32.33 5.54 2.80
CA ILE A 173 -32.50 4.20 3.36
C ILE A 173 -34.00 3.91 3.50
N GLU A 174 -34.43 2.82 2.89
CA GLU A 174 -35.79 2.31 3.01
C GLU A 174 -35.75 1.07 3.92
N MET A 175 -36.09 1.25 5.19
CA MET A 175 -36.00 0.18 6.19
C MET A 175 -37.03 -0.93 5.95
N ALA A 176 -38.20 -0.60 5.37
CA ALA A 176 -39.24 -1.57 5.11
C ALA A 176 -38.94 -2.45 3.87
N ASP A 177 -38.05 -1.97 3.00
CA ASP A 177 -37.60 -2.67 1.80
C ASP A 177 -36.14 -2.27 1.50
N PRO A 178 -35.16 -2.87 2.22
CA PRO A 178 -33.74 -2.51 2.11
C PRO A 178 -33.23 -2.45 0.68
N ALA A 179 -33.70 -3.36 -0.20
CA ALA A 179 -33.30 -3.43 -1.60
C ALA A 179 -33.66 -2.18 -2.42
N ARG A 180 -34.64 -1.38 -1.98
CA ARG A 180 -35.02 -0.10 -2.60
C ARG A 180 -34.19 1.09 -2.10
N SER A 181 -33.36 0.90 -1.08
CA SER A 181 -32.49 1.95 -0.55
C SER A 181 -31.62 2.55 -1.66
N LEU A 182 -31.56 3.88 -1.72
CA LEU A 182 -30.76 4.57 -2.75
C LEU A 182 -29.27 4.28 -2.61
N ILE A 183 -28.80 3.99 -1.39
CA ILE A 183 -27.42 3.58 -1.14
C ILE A 183 -27.06 2.23 -1.77
N LEU A 184 -28.03 1.40 -2.13
CA LEU A 184 -27.83 0.15 -2.87
C LEU A 184 -28.13 0.32 -4.36
N THR A 185 -29.26 0.94 -4.70
CA THR A 185 -29.74 1.02 -6.08
C THR A 185 -28.96 1.98 -6.97
N LYS A 186 -28.37 3.05 -6.41
CA LYS A 186 -27.54 3.99 -7.17
C LYS A 186 -26.20 3.38 -7.57
N PRO A 187 -25.36 2.85 -6.64
CA PRO A 187 -24.05 2.32 -7.03
C PRO A 187 -24.16 1.03 -7.87
N THR A 188 -25.23 0.25 -7.75
CA THR A 188 -25.50 -0.90 -8.64
C THR A 188 -26.11 -0.51 -9.99
N GLN A 189 -26.49 0.76 -10.17
CA GLN A 189 -27.25 1.28 -11.33
C GLN A 189 -28.64 0.66 -11.54
N ALA A 190 -29.22 -0.02 -10.55
CA ALA A 190 -30.65 -0.35 -10.57
C ALA A 190 -31.52 0.92 -10.65
N THR A 191 -31.01 2.06 -10.19
CA THR A 191 -31.53 3.40 -10.46
C THR A 191 -30.43 4.26 -11.12
N PRO A 192 -30.74 5.14 -12.09
CA PRO A 192 -29.73 5.95 -12.78
C PRO A 192 -28.81 6.72 -11.82
N HIS A 193 -27.50 6.52 -11.99
CA HIS A 193 -26.46 7.16 -11.19
C HIS A 193 -25.41 7.80 -12.10
N LYS A 194 -25.22 9.12 -11.97
CA LYS A 194 -24.24 9.87 -12.78
C LYS A 194 -22.80 9.42 -12.54
N GLY A 195 -22.49 8.91 -11.35
CA GLY A 195 -21.17 8.38 -11.03
C GLY A 195 -20.84 7.03 -11.67
N GLY A 196 -21.76 6.44 -12.45
CA GLY A 196 -21.59 5.12 -13.05
C GLY A 196 -21.91 3.97 -12.10
N ARG A 197 -21.64 2.74 -12.56
CA ARG A 197 -21.66 1.54 -11.71
C ARG A 197 -20.43 1.57 -10.80
N ARG A 198 -20.66 1.37 -9.52
CA ARG A 198 -19.67 1.36 -8.44
C ARG A 198 -19.78 0.14 -7.54
N LEU A 199 -20.78 -0.71 -7.75
CA LEU A 199 -21.00 -1.87 -6.89
C LEU A 199 -21.63 -2.98 -7.72
N ASP A 200 -21.12 -4.20 -7.56
CA ASP A 200 -21.75 -5.39 -8.12
C ASP A 200 -22.77 -5.94 -7.10
N ALA A 201 -23.99 -6.24 -7.54
CA ALA A 201 -25.05 -6.75 -6.68
C ALA A 201 -24.77 -8.16 -6.14
N THR A 202 -23.81 -8.89 -6.73
CA THR A 202 -23.36 -10.21 -6.23
C THR A 202 -22.12 -10.13 -5.34
N SER A 203 -21.53 -8.94 -5.19
CA SER A 203 -20.30 -8.75 -4.40
C SER A 203 -20.54 -8.83 -2.90
N ARG A 204 -19.48 -9.16 -2.15
CA ARG A 204 -19.46 -9.05 -0.69
C ARG A 204 -19.73 -7.62 -0.23
N ASP A 205 -19.15 -6.63 -0.91
CA ASP A 205 -19.37 -5.21 -0.61
C ASP A 205 -20.86 -4.83 -0.66
N TYR A 206 -21.62 -5.40 -1.60
CA TYR A 206 -23.07 -5.21 -1.65
C TYR A 206 -23.77 -5.84 -0.45
N ARG A 207 -23.37 -7.06 -0.08
CA ARG A 207 -23.90 -7.73 1.12
C ARG A 207 -23.64 -6.93 2.39
N VAL A 208 -22.45 -6.36 2.57
CA VAL A 208 -22.14 -5.50 3.73
C VAL A 208 -23.15 -4.37 3.86
N LEU A 209 -23.37 -3.62 2.78
CA LEU A 209 -24.33 -2.51 2.79
C LEU A 209 -25.77 -3.00 2.99
N ALA A 210 -26.17 -4.06 2.30
CA ALA A 210 -27.55 -4.55 2.32
C ALA A 210 -27.93 -5.17 3.67
N GLU A 211 -27.04 -5.98 4.25
CA GLU A 211 -27.25 -6.60 5.56
C GLU A 211 -27.16 -5.56 6.68
N TRP A 212 -26.26 -4.57 6.59
CA TRP A 212 -26.26 -3.44 7.53
C TRP A 212 -27.61 -2.71 7.54
N VAL A 213 -28.20 -2.41 6.37
CA VAL A 213 -29.54 -1.81 6.31
C VAL A 213 -30.61 -2.75 6.87
N THR A 214 -30.56 -4.02 6.48
CA THR A 214 -31.55 -5.03 6.90
C THR A 214 -31.54 -5.19 8.43
N ASN A 215 -30.37 -5.08 9.06
CA ASN A 215 -30.19 -5.13 10.51
C ASN A 215 -30.43 -3.77 11.20
N GLY A 216 -31.14 -2.85 10.55
CA GLY A 216 -31.60 -1.59 11.13
C GLY A 216 -30.65 -0.40 11.00
N ALA A 217 -29.59 -0.52 10.18
CA ALA A 217 -28.57 0.50 9.94
C ALA A 217 -28.03 1.11 11.24
N ALA A 218 -27.44 0.24 12.08
CA ALA A 218 -26.92 0.61 13.38
C ALA A 218 -25.93 1.80 13.29
N PRO A 219 -26.02 2.77 14.23
CA PRO A 219 -25.08 3.90 14.30
C PRO A 219 -23.67 3.47 14.68
N PRO A 220 -22.66 4.29 14.34
CA PRO A 220 -21.37 4.24 15.02
C PRO A 220 -21.58 4.29 16.53
N SER A 221 -20.77 3.54 17.27
CA SER A 221 -20.78 3.53 18.74
C SER A 221 -19.37 3.82 19.25
N ASP A 222 -19.27 4.53 20.37
CA ASP A 222 -17.99 4.76 21.07
C ASP A 222 -17.40 3.46 21.64
N GLU A 223 -18.18 2.37 21.66
CA GLU A 223 -17.76 1.02 22.04
C GLU A 223 -17.22 0.19 20.86
N GLU A 224 -17.33 0.68 19.62
CA GLU A 224 -16.75 -0.01 18.47
C GLU A 224 -15.22 0.00 18.54
N PRO A 225 -14.55 -1.12 18.22
CA PRO A 225 -13.10 -1.15 18.24
C PRO A 225 -12.53 -0.28 17.11
N GLU A 226 -11.50 0.50 17.42
CA GLU A 226 -10.84 1.38 16.46
C GLU A 226 -9.62 0.69 15.84
N VAL A 227 -9.31 1.02 14.58
CA VAL A 227 -8.07 0.55 13.94
C VAL A 227 -6.89 1.27 14.61
N GLU A 228 -6.02 0.53 15.28
CA GLU A 228 -4.81 1.08 15.89
C GLU A 228 -3.66 1.14 14.89
N GLN A 229 -3.47 0.06 14.13
CA GLN A 229 -2.43 -0.07 13.12
C GLN A 229 -2.90 -0.96 11.97
N ILE A 230 -2.19 -0.87 10.84
CA ILE A 230 -2.33 -1.81 9.73
C ILE A 230 -0.98 -2.43 9.42
N GLU A 231 -0.99 -3.67 9.00
CA GLU A 231 0.16 -4.46 8.60
C GLU A 231 0.00 -4.85 7.13
N VAL A 232 1.11 -4.89 6.40
CA VAL A 232 1.15 -5.38 5.02
C VAL A 232 2.09 -6.56 4.92
N LEU A 233 1.63 -7.62 4.25
CA LEU A 233 2.34 -8.87 4.09
C LEU A 233 2.52 -9.18 2.60
N PRO A 234 3.75 -9.43 2.15
CA PRO A 234 5.01 -9.23 2.88
C PRO A 234 5.34 -7.73 3.06
N ALA A 235 5.98 -7.39 4.18
CA ALA A 235 6.47 -6.02 4.42
C ALA A 235 7.70 -5.69 3.56
N GLU A 236 8.53 -6.69 3.27
CA GLU A 236 9.70 -6.58 2.39
C GLU A 236 9.73 -7.75 1.41
N SER A 237 10.13 -7.48 0.17
CA SER A 237 10.21 -8.51 -0.86
C SER A 237 11.38 -8.27 -1.80
N LEU A 238 12.03 -9.36 -2.19
CA LEU A 238 13.11 -9.42 -3.14
C LEU A 238 12.58 -9.99 -4.46
N LEU A 239 12.41 -9.13 -5.45
CA LEU A 239 11.78 -9.49 -6.72
C LEU A 239 12.67 -9.07 -7.88
N LYS A 240 12.57 -9.76 -9.02
CA LYS A 240 13.28 -9.43 -10.26
C LYS A 240 12.34 -8.70 -11.23
N PRO A 241 12.87 -7.89 -12.16
CA PRO A 241 12.05 -7.28 -13.20
C PRO A 241 11.23 -8.34 -13.96
N GLY A 242 9.95 -8.05 -14.17
CA GLY A 242 8.98 -8.97 -14.77
C GLY A 242 8.27 -9.90 -13.79
N GLN A 243 8.72 -10.00 -12.54
CA GLN A 243 7.98 -10.73 -11.50
C GLN A 243 6.87 -9.86 -10.92
N SER A 244 5.83 -10.53 -10.41
CA SER A 244 4.74 -9.91 -9.68
C SER A 244 4.53 -10.58 -8.33
N GLN A 245 3.91 -9.86 -7.40
CA GLN A 245 3.56 -10.38 -6.09
C GLN A 245 2.34 -9.65 -5.57
N ARG A 246 1.40 -10.39 -4.98
CA ARG A 246 0.25 -9.80 -4.30
C ARG A 246 0.57 -9.46 -2.84
N LEU A 247 -0.17 -8.49 -2.30
CA LEU A 247 -0.07 -8.07 -0.90
C LEU A 247 -1.34 -8.43 -0.15
N VAL A 248 -1.19 -8.76 1.13
CA VAL A 248 -2.28 -8.92 2.10
C VAL A 248 -2.18 -7.78 3.11
N VAL A 249 -3.30 -7.17 3.47
CA VAL A 249 -3.36 -6.08 4.45
C VAL A 249 -4.21 -6.51 5.63
N LEU A 250 -3.64 -6.44 6.83
CA LEU A 250 -4.31 -6.79 8.08
C LEU A 250 -4.53 -5.52 8.91
N ALA A 251 -5.76 -5.31 9.40
CA ALA A 251 -6.07 -4.26 10.36
C ALA A 251 -6.04 -4.85 11.77
N HIS A 252 -5.30 -4.21 12.66
CA HIS A 252 -5.25 -4.54 14.09
C HIS A 252 -6.09 -3.53 14.85
N TYR A 253 -7.08 -4.03 15.58
CA TYR A 253 -8.06 -3.22 16.28
C TYR A 253 -7.78 -3.11 17.79
N SER A 254 -8.34 -2.09 18.43
CA SER A 254 -8.13 -1.77 19.85
C SER A 254 -8.64 -2.81 20.84
N ASP A 255 -9.49 -3.74 20.41
CA ASP A 255 -9.94 -4.89 21.19
C ASP A 255 -9.03 -6.13 21.04
N GLY A 256 -7.94 -6.00 20.28
CA GLY A 256 -7.00 -7.06 19.96
C GLY A 256 -7.44 -7.97 18.80
N SER A 257 -8.59 -7.70 18.17
CA SER A 257 -8.98 -8.42 16.96
C SER A 257 -8.13 -7.99 15.76
N VAL A 258 -7.98 -8.92 14.81
CA VAL A 258 -7.26 -8.68 13.56
C VAL A 258 -8.15 -9.10 12.40
N GLU A 259 -8.32 -8.24 11.41
CA GLU A 259 -9.14 -8.51 10.23
C GLU A 259 -8.32 -8.36 8.96
N ASP A 260 -8.55 -9.26 8.00
CA ASP A 260 -8.07 -9.08 6.64
C ASP A 260 -8.91 -8.01 5.93
N VAL A 261 -8.25 -6.89 5.62
CA VAL A 261 -8.87 -5.73 4.96
C VAL A 261 -8.32 -5.52 3.55
N THR A 262 -7.67 -6.53 2.96
CA THR A 262 -6.97 -6.45 1.67
C THR A 262 -7.88 -5.92 0.56
N THR A 263 -9.12 -6.39 0.50
CA THR A 263 -10.10 -5.99 -0.52
C THR A 263 -10.56 -4.54 -0.39
N TRP A 264 -10.50 -3.97 0.82
CA TRP A 264 -10.87 -2.58 1.11
C TRP A 264 -9.69 -1.62 1.19
N ALA A 265 -8.47 -2.14 1.30
CA ALA A 265 -7.26 -1.34 1.27
C ALA A 265 -7.08 -0.66 -0.10
N ARG A 266 -6.50 0.54 -0.06
CA ARG A 266 -6.10 1.28 -1.26
C ARG A 266 -4.59 1.24 -1.40
N PHE A 267 -4.12 0.91 -2.60
CA PHE A 267 -2.69 0.82 -2.90
C PHE A 267 -2.23 1.96 -3.80
N THR A 268 -1.01 2.44 -3.58
CA THR A 268 -0.31 3.40 -4.46
C THR A 268 1.18 3.09 -4.46
N ALA A 269 1.85 3.19 -5.61
CA ALA A 269 3.31 3.10 -5.67
C ALA A 269 3.95 4.48 -5.54
N THR A 270 5.11 4.58 -4.86
CA THR A 270 5.85 5.84 -4.72
C THR A 270 6.79 6.11 -5.90
N ASP A 271 7.26 5.04 -6.55
CA ASP A 271 8.13 5.10 -7.75
C ASP A 271 7.71 4.01 -8.74
N GLU A 272 6.87 4.38 -9.69
CA GLU A 272 6.36 3.48 -10.73
C GLU A 272 7.42 3.05 -11.74
N THR A 273 8.65 3.58 -11.68
CA THR A 273 9.75 3.10 -12.55
C THR A 273 10.40 1.84 -12.00
N ALA A 274 10.35 1.63 -10.67
CA ALA A 274 10.83 0.43 -10.01
C ALA A 274 9.73 -0.63 -9.91
N ALA A 275 8.56 -0.27 -9.38
CA ALA A 275 7.43 -1.17 -9.21
C ALA A 275 6.10 -0.42 -9.31
N SER A 276 5.13 -0.99 -10.03
CA SER A 276 3.74 -0.52 -10.05
C SER A 276 2.87 -1.41 -9.15
N VAL A 277 1.68 -0.91 -8.79
CA VAL A 277 0.66 -1.69 -8.07
C VAL A 277 -0.70 -1.44 -8.68
N ASP A 278 -1.50 -2.49 -8.84
CA ASP A 278 -2.88 -2.39 -9.29
C ASP A 278 -3.88 -2.17 -8.13
N GLU A 279 -5.16 -2.03 -8.47
CA GLU A 279 -6.21 -1.84 -7.45
C GLU A 279 -6.44 -3.06 -6.55
N ALA A 280 -6.01 -4.24 -6.95
CA ALA A 280 -6.14 -5.48 -6.19
C ALA A 280 -4.95 -5.71 -5.24
N GLY A 281 -3.94 -4.83 -5.27
CA GLY A 281 -2.72 -4.98 -4.48
C GLY A 281 -1.69 -5.91 -5.14
N THR A 282 -1.82 -6.18 -6.44
CA THR A 282 -0.79 -6.88 -7.22
C THR A 282 0.31 -5.91 -7.60
N VAL A 283 1.50 -6.15 -7.07
CA VAL A 283 2.72 -5.43 -7.40
C VAL A 283 3.37 -6.06 -8.63
N SER A 284 3.77 -5.25 -9.59
CA SER A 284 4.58 -5.68 -10.74
C SER A 284 5.91 -4.92 -10.78
N VAL A 285 7.02 -5.66 -10.84
CA VAL A 285 8.36 -5.05 -10.89
C VAL A 285 8.74 -4.73 -12.31
N ILE A 286 9.04 -3.45 -12.54
CA ILE A 286 9.35 -2.90 -13.87
C ILE A 286 10.86 -2.83 -14.08
N GLY A 287 11.61 -2.41 -13.07
CA GLY A 287 13.05 -2.15 -13.16
C GLY A 287 13.83 -2.59 -11.92
N HIS A 288 15.14 -2.34 -11.97
CA HIS A 288 16.02 -2.51 -10.81
C HIS A 288 15.97 -1.25 -9.92
N GLY A 289 16.08 -1.44 -8.61
CA GLY A 289 15.94 -0.39 -7.61
C GLY A 289 15.12 -0.86 -6.40
N GLN A 290 14.74 0.08 -5.54
CA GLN A 290 13.80 -0.16 -4.46
C GLN A 290 12.60 0.76 -4.63
N GLY A 291 11.42 0.18 -4.79
CA GLY A 291 10.13 0.88 -4.78
C GLY A 291 9.39 0.65 -3.46
N ALA A 292 8.49 1.56 -3.10
CA ALA A 292 7.56 1.35 -2.00
C ALA A 292 6.12 1.36 -2.50
N VAL A 293 5.34 0.41 -2.02
CA VAL A 293 3.89 0.37 -2.18
C VAL A 293 3.27 0.79 -0.87
N VAL A 294 2.45 1.84 -0.91
CA VAL A 294 1.71 2.36 0.23
C VAL A 294 0.33 1.73 0.24
N ALA A 295 -0.01 1.02 1.31
CA ALA A 295 -1.37 0.57 1.60
C ALA A 295 -2.05 1.54 2.56
N TRP A 296 -3.30 1.90 2.26
CA TRP A 296 -4.13 2.80 3.06
C TRP A 296 -5.40 2.09 3.50
N PHE A 297 -5.73 2.16 4.78
CA PHE A 297 -7.00 1.69 5.32
C PHE A 297 -7.34 2.46 6.60
N SER A 298 -8.58 2.95 6.73
CA SER A 298 -9.08 3.69 7.90
C SER A 298 -8.11 4.75 8.44
N SER A 299 -7.63 5.65 7.57
CA SER A 299 -6.64 6.71 7.89
C SER A 299 -5.23 6.24 8.27
N LYS A 300 -4.98 4.93 8.33
CA LYS A 300 -3.66 4.36 8.55
C LYS A 300 -2.95 4.13 7.23
N ILE A 301 -1.62 4.19 7.29
CA ILE A 301 -0.73 3.88 6.18
C ILE A 301 0.34 2.91 6.61
N VAL A 302 0.71 2.01 5.70
CA VAL A 302 1.86 1.12 5.86
C VAL A 302 2.56 0.95 4.52
N LEU A 303 3.86 0.69 4.55
CA LEU A 303 4.71 0.54 3.37
C LEU A 303 5.11 -0.93 3.20
N ALA A 304 4.91 -1.47 1.99
CA ALA A 304 5.59 -2.68 1.52
C ALA A 304 6.79 -2.26 0.66
N ARG A 305 8.00 -2.72 1.01
CA ARG A 305 9.23 -2.43 0.26
C ARG A 305 9.50 -3.51 -0.75
N ILE A 306 9.65 -3.11 -2.00
CA ILE A 306 9.91 -3.99 -3.12
C ILE A 306 11.31 -3.70 -3.62
N THR A 307 12.22 -4.63 -3.37
CA THR A 307 13.62 -4.50 -3.75
C THR A 307 13.92 -5.40 -4.94
N SER A 308 14.48 -4.79 -5.98
CA SER A 308 14.93 -5.42 -7.21
C SER A 308 16.41 -5.13 -7.42
N PRO A 309 17.31 -5.99 -6.92
CA PRO A 309 18.75 -5.76 -7.01
C PRO A 309 19.21 -5.74 -8.46
N TYR A 310 20.26 -4.96 -8.73
CA TYR A 310 20.92 -5.00 -10.03
C TYR A 310 21.65 -6.34 -10.22
N PRO A 311 21.81 -6.81 -11.46
CA PRO A 311 22.49 -8.09 -11.75
C PRO A 311 24.02 -7.94 -11.70
N ASN A 312 24.54 -7.12 -10.79
CA ASN A 312 25.98 -6.94 -10.60
C ASN A 312 26.49 -7.96 -9.57
N GLU A 313 27.67 -8.50 -9.82
CA GLU A 313 28.40 -9.30 -8.83
C GLU A 313 29.42 -8.40 -8.14
N ILE A 314 29.21 -8.14 -6.85
CA ILE A 314 30.09 -7.27 -6.06
C ILE A 314 30.58 -8.06 -4.85
N PRO A 315 31.91 -8.22 -4.66
CA PRO A 315 32.43 -8.87 -3.48
C PRO A 315 32.06 -8.12 -2.20
N ASP A 316 31.68 -8.86 -1.15
CA ASP A 316 31.35 -8.30 0.16
C ASP A 316 32.47 -7.46 0.79
N SER A 317 33.73 -7.72 0.41
CA SER A 317 34.89 -6.90 0.82
C SER A 317 34.72 -5.43 0.42
N ILE A 318 34.09 -5.14 -0.72
CA ILE A 318 33.87 -3.76 -1.19
C ILE A 318 32.99 -2.96 -0.22
N PHE A 319 32.01 -3.59 0.42
CA PHE A 319 31.10 -2.92 1.36
C PHE A 319 31.68 -2.87 2.78
N THR A 320 32.42 -3.90 3.17
CA THR A 320 33.05 -3.98 4.50
C THR A 320 34.24 -3.04 4.63
N ASP A 321 35.04 -2.90 3.56
CA ASP A 321 36.19 -2.00 3.49
C ASP A 321 35.81 -0.54 3.17
N ALA A 322 34.54 -0.28 2.81
CA ALA A 322 34.09 1.07 2.50
C ALA A 322 34.20 1.98 3.74
N PRO A 323 34.71 3.23 3.56
CA PRO A 323 34.85 4.16 4.67
C PRO A 323 33.48 4.55 5.23
N LYS A 324 33.38 4.60 6.56
CA LYS A 324 32.19 5.01 7.32
C LYS A 324 32.57 6.17 8.22
N ALA A 325 31.99 7.34 7.99
CA ALA A 325 32.19 8.51 8.84
C ALA A 325 31.16 8.55 9.99
N ASN A 326 29.94 8.06 9.76
CA ASN A 326 28.88 8.01 10.77
C ASN A 326 27.84 6.90 10.48
N PHE A 327 26.81 6.82 11.32
CA PHE A 327 25.73 5.83 11.23
C PHE A 327 24.89 5.92 9.93
N ILE A 328 24.87 7.08 9.25
CA ILE A 328 24.17 7.25 7.97
C ILE A 328 24.90 6.46 6.88
N ASP A 329 26.24 6.48 6.87
CA ASP A 329 27.03 5.70 5.91
C ASP A 329 26.78 4.20 6.06
N GLU A 330 26.58 3.71 7.29
CA GLU A 330 26.21 2.31 7.52
C GLU A 330 24.88 1.94 6.85
N THR A 331 23.88 2.84 6.97
CA THR A 331 22.57 2.64 6.33
C THR A 331 22.66 2.71 4.81
N VAL A 332 23.44 3.66 4.27
CA VAL A 332 23.68 3.79 2.82
C VAL A 332 24.39 2.56 2.27
N LEU A 333 25.44 2.07 2.95
CA LEU A 333 26.17 0.89 2.53
C LEU A 333 25.31 -0.38 2.58
N ALA A 334 24.45 -0.52 3.59
CA ALA A 334 23.49 -1.62 3.67
C ALA A 334 22.54 -1.61 2.45
N GLN A 335 21.98 -0.44 2.12
CA GLN A 335 21.09 -0.30 0.96
C GLN A 335 21.81 -0.58 -0.37
N LEU A 336 23.04 -0.07 -0.54
CA LEU A 336 23.84 -0.32 -1.73
C LEU A 336 24.18 -1.81 -1.88
N ARG A 337 24.49 -2.49 -0.77
CA ARG A 337 24.73 -3.95 -0.76
C ARG A 337 23.47 -4.71 -1.16
N GLN A 338 22.31 -4.35 -0.59
CA GLN A 338 21.03 -4.97 -0.95
C GLN A 338 20.67 -4.79 -2.44
N LEU A 339 21.06 -3.66 -3.03
CA LEU A 339 20.82 -3.37 -4.44
C LEU A 339 21.92 -3.90 -5.39
N ASN A 340 22.97 -4.54 -4.88
CA ASN A 340 24.17 -4.89 -5.66
C ASN A 340 24.77 -3.69 -6.39
N LEU A 341 24.92 -2.56 -5.68
CA LEU A 341 25.51 -1.33 -6.21
C LEU A 341 26.82 -1.02 -5.50
N LYS A 342 27.85 -0.68 -6.28
CA LYS A 342 29.13 -0.29 -5.72
C LYS A 342 29.03 1.12 -5.10
N PRO A 343 29.57 1.35 -3.89
CA PRO A 343 29.71 2.72 -3.36
C PRO A 343 30.48 3.60 -4.33
N SER A 344 29.98 4.81 -4.55
CA SER A 344 30.64 5.77 -5.45
C SER A 344 32.02 6.15 -4.89
N PRO A 345 33.05 6.30 -5.75
CA PRO A 345 34.35 6.77 -5.31
C PRO A 345 34.25 8.19 -4.75
N ARG A 346 35.19 8.56 -3.89
CA ARG A 346 35.29 9.91 -3.37
C ARG A 346 35.51 10.89 -4.53
N THR A 347 34.67 11.93 -4.59
CA THR A 347 34.79 12.99 -5.60
C THR A 347 36.08 13.80 -5.41
N ALA A 348 36.61 14.37 -6.51
CA ALA A 348 37.75 15.29 -6.48
C ALA A 348 37.42 16.61 -5.76
N ASP A 349 38.45 17.35 -5.34
CA ASP A 349 38.25 18.56 -4.53
C ASP A 349 37.57 19.69 -5.31
N GLU A 350 37.85 19.82 -6.60
CA GLU A 350 37.22 20.82 -7.49
C GLU A 350 35.72 20.58 -7.65
N GLN A 351 35.33 19.30 -7.72
CA GLN A 351 33.92 18.90 -7.79
C GLN A 351 33.23 19.06 -6.43
N PHE A 352 33.92 18.70 -5.35
CA PHE A 352 33.40 18.80 -3.99
C PHE A 352 33.09 20.26 -3.62
N VAL A 353 34.05 21.17 -3.78
CA VAL A 353 33.89 22.58 -3.39
C VAL A 353 32.73 23.24 -4.13
N ARG A 354 32.57 22.95 -5.43
CA ARG A 354 31.43 23.47 -6.19
C ARG A 354 30.09 22.91 -5.67
N ARG A 355 30.00 21.59 -5.43
CA ARG A 355 28.76 20.94 -5.00
C ARG A 355 28.34 21.42 -3.61
N VAL A 356 29.27 21.43 -2.65
CA VAL A 356 28.94 21.80 -1.26
C VAL A 356 28.48 23.25 -1.15
N PHE A 357 29.08 24.19 -1.90
CA PHE A 357 28.59 25.58 -1.92
C PHE A 357 27.16 25.71 -2.48
N ILE A 358 26.87 25.01 -3.58
CA ILE A 358 25.53 25.06 -4.19
C ILE A 358 24.51 24.37 -3.30
N ASP A 359 24.81 23.18 -2.80
CA ASP A 359 23.86 22.36 -2.05
C ASP A 359 23.60 22.94 -0.66
N THR A 360 24.60 23.55 -0.02
CA THR A 360 24.49 24.11 1.32
C THR A 360 23.95 25.53 1.32
N ILE A 361 24.45 26.43 0.46
CA ILE A 361 24.13 27.87 0.50
C ILE A 361 23.58 28.44 -0.81
N GLY A 362 23.34 27.61 -1.84
CA GLY A 362 22.73 28.05 -3.10
C GLY A 362 23.60 28.97 -3.96
N LYS A 363 24.90 29.06 -3.70
CA LYS A 363 25.84 29.94 -4.43
C LYS A 363 26.97 29.13 -5.06
N LEU A 364 27.65 29.73 -6.04
CA LEU A 364 28.95 29.24 -6.51
C LEU A 364 30.06 29.76 -5.60
N PRO A 365 31.12 28.97 -5.34
CA PRO A 365 32.30 29.48 -4.64
C PRO A 365 32.99 30.56 -5.49
N THR A 366 33.64 31.53 -4.84
CA THR A 366 34.52 32.45 -5.56
C THR A 366 35.80 31.75 -6.03
N VAL A 367 36.55 32.40 -6.92
CA VAL A 367 37.83 31.88 -7.40
C VAL A 367 38.82 31.74 -6.24
N GLU A 368 38.83 32.70 -5.32
CA GLU A 368 39.71 32.73 -4.16
C GLU A 368 39.35 31.61 -3.16
N GLU A 369 38.05 31.41 -2.87
CA GLU A 369 37.58 30.33 -2.00
C GLU A 369 37.92 28.96 -2.58
N THR A 370 37.73 28.80 -3.90
CA THR A 370 38.05 27.58 -4.62
C THR A 370 39.55 27.27 -4.53
N ARG A 371 40.43 28.24 -4.83
CA ARG A 371 41.88 28.06 -4.73
C ARG A 371 42.31 27.73 -3.31
N LYS A 372 41.83 28.49 -2.32
CA LYS A 372 42.14 28.27 -0.92
C LYS A 372 41.80 26.84 -0.49
N PHE A 373 40.64 26.32 -0.87
CA PHE A 373 40.23 24.96 -0.54
C PHE A 373 41.06 23.88 -1.25
N ILE A 374 41.40 24.09 -2.52
CA ILE A 374 42.21 23.13 -3.31
C ILE A 374 43.64 23.05 -2.76
N GLU A 375 44.23 24.20 -2.42
CA GLU A 375 45.59 24.31 -1.89
C GLU A 375 45.72 23.88 -0.43
N ASP A 376 44.61 23.83 0.32
CA ASP A 376 44.60 23.33 1.69
C ASP A 376 44.93 21.82 1.72
N THR A 377 45.91 21.46 2.54
CA THR A 377 46.40 20.09 2.71
C THR A 377 45.89 19.42 3.99
N ASP A 378 45.08 20.14 4.79
CA ASP A 378 44.49 19.59 6.01
C ASP A 378 43.54 18.41 5.65
N PRO A 379 43.74 17.22 6.24
CA PRO A 379 42.89 16.06 5.96
C PRO A 379 41.41 16.27 6.37
N GLY A 380 41.14 17.20 7.28
CA GLY A 380 39.81 17.59 7.74
C GLY A 380 39.20 18.79 7.00
N LYS A 381 39.83 19.32 5.95
CA LYS A 381 39.37 20.53 5.24
C LYS A 381 37.92 20.47 4.75
N ARG A 382 37.43 19.28 4.39
CA ARG A 382 36.03 19.10 3.92
C ARG A 382 35.02 19.33 5.03
N THR A 383 35.27 18.78 6.22
CA THR A 383 34.41 18.97 7.39
C THR A 383 34.40 20.44 7.80
N LYS A 384 35.58 21.06 7.90
CA LYS A 384 35.71 22.49 8.23
C LYS A 384 34.98 23.38 7.24
N LEU A 385 35.10 23.11 5.94
CA LEU A 385 34.38 23.88 4.93
C LEU A 385 32.86 23.74 5.08
N VAL A 386 32.35 22.53 5.37
CA VAL A 386 30.92 22.31 5.62
C VAL A 386 30.47 23.13 6.83
N ASP A 387 31.20 23.06 7.95
CA ASP A 387 30.88 23.81 9.17
C ASP A 387 30.91 25.34 8.92
N ASP A 388 31.92 25.82 8.20
CA ASP A 388 32.04 27.23 7.81
C ASP A 388 30.85 27.69 6.95
N LEU A 389 30.40 26.86 6.00
CA LEU A 389 29.27 27.18 5.13
C LEU A 389 27.93 27.16 5.87
N LEU A 390 27.73 26.20 6.78
CA LEU A 390 26.54 26.13 7.63
C LEU A 390 26.44 27.34 8.57
N GLY A 391 27.56 27.94 8.94
CA GLY A 391 27.63 29.15 9.77
C GLY A 391 27.39 30.47 9.03
N ARG A 392 27.24 30.46 7.70
CA ARG A 392 27.02 31.68 6.90
C ARG A 392 25.57 32.13 6.92
N GLU A 393 25.34 33.45 6.81
CA GLU A 393 23.98 34.00 6.67
C GLU A 393 23.27 33.45 5.44
N GLU A 394 24.00 33.20 4.35
CA GLU A 394 23.45 32.61 3.13
C GLU A 394 22.81 31.24 3.33
N PHE A 395 23.29 30.44 4.29
CA PHE A 395 22.67 29.16 4.61
C PHE A 395 21.22 29.37 5.06
N VAL A 396 21.01 30.34 5.96
CA VAL A 396 19.69 30.70 6.47
C VAL A 396 18.81 31.21 5.35
N ASP A 397 19.30 32.13 4.52
CA ASP A 397 18.54 32.69 3.40
C ASP A 397 18.10 31.61 2.41
N TYR A 398 19.04 30.74 2.02
CA TYR A 398 18.78 29.68 1.04
C TYR A 398 17.76 28.68 1.56
N TRP A 399 17.93 28.16 2.78
CA TRP A 399 17.00 27.17 3.32
C TRP A 399 15.66 27.76 3.75
N ALA A 400 15.63 29.01 4.21
CA ALA A 400 14.36 29.72 4.43
C ALA A 400 13.56 29.84 3.13
N TYR A 401 14.22 30.17 2.02
CA TYR A 401 13.59 30.19 0.70
C TYR A 401 13.12 28.79 0.27
N ARG A 402 13.97 27.76 0.39
CA ARG A 402 13.63 26.37 0.02
C ARG A 402 12.44 25.85 0.83
N PHE A 403 12.42 26.06 2.14
CA PHE A 403 11.29 25.65 2.98
C PHE A 403 10.04 26.49 2.74
N SER A 404 10.19 27.78 2.45
CA SER A 404 9.04 28.62 2.06
C SER A 404 8.35 28.07 0.81
N ASP A 405 9.12 27.59 -0.16
CA ASP A 405 8.57 26.94 -1.36
C ASP A 405 7.89 25.59 -1.03
N ILE A 406 8.58 24.71 -0.30
CA ILE A 406 8.05 23.37 0.07
C ILE A 406 6.77 23.48 0.92
N LEU A 407 6.73 24.43 1.86
CA LEU A 407 5.60 24.65 2.76
C LEU A 407 4.55 25.60 2.19
N LEU A 408 4.69 25.98 0.91
CA LEU A 408 3.76 26.87 0.18
C LEU A 408 3.49 28.19 0.91
N VAL A 409 4.53 28.72 1.56
CA VAL A 409 4.51 29.99 2.27
C VAL A 409 4.26 31.12 1.28
N ASN A 410 3.25 31.93 1.58
CA ASN A 410 2.71 32.92 0.65
C ASN A 410 2.63 34.28 1.35
N GLY A 411 3.13 35.33 0.70
CA GLY A 411 3.06 36.70 1.23
C GLY A 411 1.63 37.21 1.48
N LYS A 412 0.60 36.61 0.89
CA LYS A 412 -0.82 36.86 1.18
C LYS A 412 -1.27 36.22 2.51
N THR A 413 -0.74 35.07 2.89
CA THR A 413 -1.07 34.38 4.15
C THR A 413 -0.22 34.87 5.32
N LEU A 414 0.99 35.38 5.05
CA LEU A 414 1.90 35.98 6.03
C LEU A 414 1.62 37.45 6.38
N ARG A 415 0.57 38.08 5.83
CA ARG A 415 0.29 39.49 6.14
C ARG A 415 -0.07 39.65 7.62
N PRO A 416 0.59 40.55 8.37
CA PRO A 416 0.15 40.92 9.71
C PRO A 416 -1.31 41.37 9.66
N GLY A 417 -2.09 41.12 10.72
CA GLY A 417 -3.51 41.50 10.78
C GLY A 417 -3.77 42.99 10.47
N GLN A 418 -2.76 43.84 10.68
CA GLN A 418 -2.77 45.27 10.39
C GLN A 418 -2.75 45.63 8.89
N VAL A 419 -2.47 44.68 7.98
CA VAL A 419 -2.39 44.87 6.51
C VAL A 419 -3.51 44.08 5.78
N LYS A 420 -4.54 43.63 6.51
CA LYS A 420 -5.73 42.95 5.96
C LYS A 420 -6.88 43.91 5.61
N ALA A 421 -6.59 45.19 5.35
CA ALA A 421 -7.55 46.18 4.85
C ALA A 421 -7.67 46.13 3.32
#